data_AF-A0A9E0XW95-F1
#
_entry.id   AF-A0A9E0XW95-F1
#
_cell.length_a   1.000
_cell.length_b   1.000
_cell.length_c   1.000
_cell.angle_alpha   90.00
_cell.angle_beta   90.00
_cell.angle_gamma   90.00
#
_symmetry.space_group_name_H-M   'P 1'
#
loop_
_entity.id
_entity.type
_entity.pdbx_description
1 polymer ?
#
loop_
_entity_poly.entity_id
_entity_poly.type
_entity_poly.pdbx_seq_one_letter_code
_entity_poly.pdbx_strand_id
1 'polypeptide(L)'
;MPENTIPQAVELERSVIGALLQEPNRIADVVKILSPESFYDEKNTVVYRTLLDMFDNNTPVDLFVVGKRCEKSPLFEDRAGIMYVTGCYTEAGTGTDLVYKAQIIAQMYILRLLMSAGLRIHSLASDDKADVADVLDETNNLIDKINALSCGNAAERSIRDSISEALRRTERRQEARKAGLSCGIPTGISDLDRLTGGWKGSQLIVLAARPSMGKTALMLHFAKVAARYGTPVCIFSLEMSHVSLSDRLLLSECDVEADSYRNADLSAEDWQELESATARLERLPIHVDDNAVVSMRYIKTRCQILQKRGKCGMIMIDYLQLADTSTGQRNRNREQEIAQASRQAKIIAKELDVPVVLLSQLSRRCEERADKQPQLSDLRESGAIEQDADIVGLLYRPAAYGIGEIDTNRFGCTSTDGLGIINIAKQRDGATGWAVFSHNPSMTKIRDWVPLESNGDSPKSPF
;
A
#
# COMPACT_ATOMS: atom_id res chain seq x y z
N MET A 1 4.58 -13.08 -41.52
CA MET A 1 4.39 -12.02 -40.50
C MET A 1 3.23 -11.19 -40.98
N PRO A 2 2.12 -11.04 -40.23
CA PRO A 2 1.07 -10.10 -40.64
C PRO A 2 1.69 -8.71 -40.79
N GLU A 3 1.25 -7.95 -41.79
CA GLU A 3 1.72 -6.57 -42.02
C GLU A 3 1.63 -5.79 -40.70
N ASN A 4 2.78 -5.28 -40.25
CA ASN A 4 2.93 -4.59 -38.99
C ASN A 4 2.31 -3.19 -39.12
N THR A 5 0.98 -3.14 -39.18
CA THR A 5 0.20 -1.92 -39.29
C THR A 5 0.17 -1.26 -37.92
N ILE A 6 0.64 -0.01 -37.86
CA ILE A 6 0.60 0.79 -36.62
C ILE A 6 -0.87 0.92 -36.18
N PRO A 7 -1.23 0.65 -34.91
CA PRO A 7 -2.59 0.77 -34.41
C PRO A 7 -3.18 2.16 -34.66
N GLN A 8 -4.17 2.24 -35.54
CA GLN A 8 -4.79 3.49 -36.00
C GLN A 8 -6.27 3.27 -36.33
N ALA A 9 -7.07 4.33 -36.23
CA ALA A 9 -8.47 4.34 -36.65
C ALA A 9 -8.87 5.73 -37.14
N VAL A 10 -8.30 6.14 -38.28
CA VAL A 10 -8.45 7.51 -38.82
C VAL A 10 -9.92 7.89 -39.06
N GLU A 11 -10.75 6.95 -39.51
CA GLU A 11 -12.19 7.18 -39.69
C GLU A 11 -12.91 7.47 -38.35
N LEU A 12 -12.52 6.77 -37.28
CA LEU A 12 -13.07 7.01 -35.94
C LEU A 12 -12.61 8.37 -35.40
N GLU A 13 -11.35 8.74 -35.62
CA GLU A 13 -10.81 10.04 -35.23
C GLU A 13 -11.58 11.20 -35.86
N ARG A 14 -11.82 11.14 -37.18
CA ARG A 14 -12.62 12.15 -37.89
C ARG A 14 -14.07 12.18 -37.40
N SER A 15 -14.66 11.01 -37.14
CA SER A 15 -16.00 10.89 -36.59
C SER A 15 -16.12 11.53 -35.19
N VAL A 16 -15.12 11.35 -34.31
CA VAL A 16 -15.06 11.99 -32.99
C VAL A 16 -14.92 13.51 -33.12
N ILE A 17 -14.00 13.99 -33.96
CA ILE A 17 -13.84 15.43 -34.22
C ILE A 17 -15.14 16.03 -34.79
N GLY A 18 -15.78 15.34 -35.73
CA GLY A 18 -17.06 15.74 -36.29
C GLY A 18 -18.15 15.89 -35.24
N ALA A 19 -18.26 14.92 -34.33
CA ALA A 19 -19.22 14.98 -33.24
C ALA A 19 -18.92 16.14 -32.26
N LEU A 20 -17.65 16.44 -32.00
CA LEU A 20 -17.26 17.59 -31.17
C LEU A 20 -17.53 18.94 -31.85
N LEU A 21 -17.46 19.00 -33.18
CA LEU A 21 -17.84 20.18 -33.95
C LEU A 21 -19.36 20.40 -33.97
N GLN A 22 -20.16 19.32 -33.95
CA GLN A 22 -21.61 19.38 -33.88
C GLN A 22 -22.11 19.73 -32.46
N GLU A 23 -21.50 19.14 -31.44
CA GLU A 23 -21.89 19.29 -30.04
C GLU A 23 -20.68 19.74 -29.18
N PRO A 24 -20.28 21.02 -29.24
CA PRO A 24 -19.10 21.53 -28.53
C PRO A 24 -19.11 21.31 -27.01
N ASN A 25 -20.30 21.24 -26.41
CA ASN A 25 -20.45 20.97 -24.97
C ASN A 25 -19.88 19.60 -24.55
N ARG A 26 -19.77 18.65 -25.49
CA ARG A 26 -19.25 17.30 -25.22
C ARG A 26 -17.73 17.20 -25.26
N ILE A 27 -17.02 18.30 -25.55
CA ILE A 27 -15.56 18.38 -25.39
C ILE A 27 -15.19 18.02 -23.93
N ALA A 28 -16.01 18.41 -22.95
CA ALA A 28 -15.80 18.09 -21.54
C ALA A 28 -15.82 16.59 -21.22
N ASP A 29 -16.55 15.78 -21.98
CA ASP A 29 -16.61 14.33 -21.81
C ASP A 29 -15.37 13.63 -22.41
N VAL A 30 -14.85 14.19 -23.51
CA VAL A 30 -13.76 13.60 -24.30
C VAL A 30 -12.39 14.03 -23.80
N VAL A 31 -12.24 15.25 -23.27
CA VAL A 31 -10.96 15.77 -22.75
C VAL A 31 -10.40 14.91 -21.60
N LYS A 32 -11.27 14.20 -20.87
CA LYS A 32 -10.88 13.24 -19.82
C LYS A 32 -10.28 11.93 -20.37
N ILE A 33 -10.43 11.67 -21.67
CA ILE A 33 -10.10 10.40 -22.32
C ILE A 33 -8.98 10.59 -23.35
N LEU A 34 -9.04 11.67 -24.13
CA LEU A 34 -8.14 11.93 -25.25
C LEU A 34 -7.31 13.20 -25.03
N SER A 35 -6.01 13.06 -25.26
CA SER A 35 -5.09 14.18 -25.49
C SER A 35 -4.86 14.39 -26.99
N PRO A 36 -4.35 15.55 -27.43
CA PRO A 36 -3.97 15.76 -28.84
C PRO A 36 -3.05 14.67 -29.40
N GLU A 37 -2.13 14.15 -28.59
CA GLU A 37 -1.18 13.10 -28.96
C GLU A 37 -1.86 11.74 -29.16
N SER A 38 -3.11 11.59 -28.71
CA SER A 38 -3.90 10.36 -28.87
C SER A 38 -4.33 10.11 -30.32
N PHE A 39 -4.30 11.12 -31.18
CA PHE A 39 -4.66 11.02 -32.60
C PHE A 39 -3.45 10.54 -33.42
N TYR A 40 -3.70 9.67 -34.39
CA TYR A 40 -2.68 9.20 -35.33
C TYR A 40 -2.50 10.17 -36.51
N ASP A 41 -3.59 10.68 -37.07
CA ASP A 41 -3.51 11.66 -38.17
C ASP A 41 -3.14 13.04 -37.59
N GLU A 42 -2.01 13.59 -38.03
CA GLU A 42 -1.52 14.89 -37.56
C GLU A 42 -2.52 16.03 -37.84
N LYS A 43 -3.34 15.92 -38.89
CA LYS A 43 -4.41 16.90 -39.16
C LYS A 43 -5.47 16.85 -38.07
N ASN A 44 -5.85 15.65 -37.62
CA ASN A 44 -6.80 15.47 -36.52
C ASN A 44 -6.24 16.02 -35.20
N THR A 45 -4.95 15.83 -34.94
CA THR A 45 -4.24 16.42 -33.78
C THR A 45 -4.37 17.94 -33.77
N VAL A 46 -4.15 18.61 -34.91
CA VAL A 46 -4.26 20.07 -35.02
C VAL A 46 -5.69 20.54 -34.80
N VAL A 47 -6.68 19.86 -35.39
CA VAL A 47 -8.10 20.22 -35.22
C VAL A 47 -8.53 20.05 -33.76
N TYR A 48 -8.20 18.93 -33.13
CA TYR A 48 -8.55 18.69 -31.72
C TYR A 48 -7.86 19.68 -30.78
N ARG A 49 -6.58 20.01 -30.99
CA ARG A 49 -5.88 21.05 -30.23
C ARG A 49 -6.57 22.41 -30.38
N THR A 50 -7.00 22.75 -31.59
CA THR A 50 -7.73 24.00 -31.85
C THR A 50 -9.08 24.04 -31.12
N LEU A 51 -9.79 22.91 -31.05
CA LEU A 51 -11.04 22.78 -30.30
C LEU A 51 -10.82 22.94 -28.79
N LEU A 52 -9.77 22.33 -28.25
CA LEU A 52 -9.39 22.50 -26.83
C LEU A 52 -9.04 23.96 -26.52
N ASP A 53 -8.20 24.60 -27.34
CA ASP A 53 -7.84 26.01 -27.17
C ASP A 53 -9.08 26.92 -27.19
N MET A 54 -10.08 26.61 -28.02
CA MET A 54 -11.33 27.37 -28.07
C MET A 54 -12.19 27.11 -26.83
N PHE A 55 -12.27 25.86 -26.37
CA PHE A 55 -12.99 25.47 -25.16
C PHE A 55 -12.39 26.15 -23.90
N ASP A 56 -11.07 26.10 -23.74
CA ASP A 56 -10.36 26.68 -22.60
C ASP A 56 -10.51 28.22 -22.54
N ASN A 57 -10.60 28.87 -23.69
CA ASN A 57 -10.81 30.32 -23.80
C ASN A 57 -12.29 30.72 -23.86
N ASN A 58 -13.23 29.79 -23.62
CA ASN A 58 -14.68 30.02 -23.72
C ASN A 58 -15.11 30.67 -25.05
N THR A 59 -14.39 30.38 -26.13
CA THR A 59 -14.68 30.89 -27.47
C THR A 59 -15.70 29.97 -28.14
N PRO A 60 -16.79 30.50 -28.73
CA PRO A 60 -17.76 29.69 -29.46
C PRO A 60 -17.09 28.91 -30.59
N VAL A 61 -17.34 27.60 -30.64
CA VAL A 61 -16.85 26.72 -31.70
C VAL A 61 -17.69 26.95 -32.95
N ASP A 62 -17.03 27.45 -34.00
CA ASP A 62 -17.61 27.70 -35.32
C ASP A 62 -16.73 27.04 -36.39
N LEU A 63 -17.35 26.33 -37.33
CA LEU A 63 -16.66 25.55 -38.38
C LEU A 63 -15.67 26.40 -39.17
N PHE A 64 -16.06 27.63 -39.53
CA PHE A 64 -15.22 28.53 -40.31
C PHE A 64 -14.05 29.04 -39.47
N VAL A 65 -14.31 29.41 -38.20
CA VAL A 65 -13.26 29.85 -37.27
C VAL A 65 -12.25 28.74 -36.99
N VAL A 66 -12.70 27.51 -36.75
CA VAL A 66 -11.83 26.35 -36.53
C VAL A 66 -10.98 26.09 -37.77
N GLY A 67 -11.60 26.01 -38.96
CA GLY A 67 -10.89 25.79 -40.22
C GLY A 67 -9.79 26.83 -40.47
N LYS A 68 -10.11 28.12 -40.27
CA LYS A 68 -9.14 29.22 -40.44
C LYS A 68 -8.02 29.19 -39.41
N ARG A 69 -8.27 28.70 -38.19
CA ARG A 69 -7.23 28.52 -37.17
C ARG A 69 -6.31 27.35 -37.50
N CYS A 70 -6.85 26.26 -38.04
CA CYS A 70 -6.08 25.10 -38.50
C CYS A 70 -5.11 25.46 -39.65
N GLU A 71 -5.48 26.39 -40.53
CA GLU A 71 -4.63 26.89 -41.64
C GLU A 71 -3.34 27.58 -41.19
N LYS A 72 -3.18 27.90 -39.89
CA LYS A 72 -1.89 28.35 -39.35
C LYS A 72 -0.84 27.24 -39.32
N SER A 73 -1.27 25.97 -39.38
CA SER A 73 -0.37 24.83 -39.45
C SER A 73 0.06 24.57 -40.90
N PRO A 74 1.34 24.24 -41.16
CA PRO A 74 1.81 23.90 -42.50
C PRO A 74 1.16 22.63 -43.08
N LEU A 75 0.42 21.86 -42.27
CA LEU A 75 -0.28 20.64 -42.67
C LEU A 75 -1.53 20.90 -43.54
N PHE A 76 -2.02 22.13 -43.60
CA PHE A 76 -3.17 22.53 -44.39
C PHE A 76 -2.74 23.50 -45.50
N GLU A 77 -2.55 22.98 -46.71
CA GLU A 77 -2.25 23.79 -47.90
C GLU A 77 -3.42 24.72 -48.27
N ASP A 78 -3.11 25.91 -48.80
CA ASP A 78 -3.98 26.89 -49.45
C ASP A 78 -5.51 26.73 -49.23
N ARG A 79 -5.98 27.07 -48.01
CA ARG A 79 -7.40 27.04 -47.60
C ARG A 79 -8.06 25.66 -47.46
N ALA A 80 -7.29 24.58 -47.41
CA ALA A 80 -7.80 23.22 -47.22
C ALA A 80 -8.30 22.92 -45.80
N GLY A 81 -7.99 23.77 -44.81
CA GLY A 81 -8.40 23.58 -43.41
C GLY A 81 -9.92 23.58 -43.24
N ILE A 82 -10.61 24.55 -43.85
CA ILE A 82 -12.07 24.64 -43.82
C ILE A 82 -12.71 23.40 -44.45
N MET A 83 -12.18 22.95 -45.60
CA MET A 83 -12.72 21.78 -46.30
C MET A 83 -12.53 20.49 -45.49
N TYR A 84 -11.38 20.31 -44.84
CA TYR A 84 -11.11 19.15 -43.98
C TYR A 84 -12.04 19.09 -42.76
N VAL A 85 -12.19 20.23 -42.07
CA VAL A 85 -13.08 20.35 -40.90
C VAL A 85 -14.54 20.10 -41.29
N THR A 86 -14.96 20.59 -42.47
CA THR A 86 -16.30 20.33 -43.02
C THR A 86 -16.50 18.84 -43.33
N GLY A 87 -15.49 18.16 -43.88
CA GLY A 87 -15.52 16.71 -44.08
C GLY A 87 -15.73 15.94 -42.77
N CYS A 88 -14.95 16.27 -41.73
CA CYS A 88 -15.10 15.66 -40.40
C CYS A 88 -16.53 15.89 -39.84
N TYR A 89 -17.06 17.10 -39.99
CA TYR A 89 -18.42 17.45 -39.56
C TYR A 89 -19.49 16.58 -40.23
N THR A 90 -19.33 16.26 -41.52
CA THR A 90 -20.26 15.38 -42.24
C THR A 90 -20.12 13.89 -41.89
N GLU A 91 -18.94 13.44 -41.50
CA GLU A 91 -18.64 12.04 -41.12
C GLU A 91 -19.10 11.67 -39.69
N ALA A 92 -19.57 12.64 -38.89
CA ALA A 92 -19.88 12.44 -37.47
C ALA A 92 -20.96 11.37 -37.19
N GLY A 93 -21.85 11.08 -38.14
CA GLY A 93 -22.98 10.15 -37.94
C GLY A 93 -23.91 10.58 -36.79
N THR A 94 -24.96 9.80 -36.50
CA THR A 94 -25.87 10.10 -35.37
C THR A 94 -25.20 9.75 -34.03
N GLY A 95 -25.09 10.75 -33.14
CA GLY A 95 -24.15 10.87 -32.01
C GLY A 95 -24.33 9.97 -30.77
N THR A 96 -24.77 8.72 -30.92
CA THR A 96 -25.07 7.85 -29.77
C THR A 96 -23.86 7.22 -29.07
N ASP A 97 -22.61 7.38 -29.54
CA ASP A 97 -21.47 6.70 -28.90
C ASP A 97 -20.10 7.41 -28.95
N LEU A 98 -20.07 8.73 -28.70
CA LEU A 98 -18.84 9.54 -28.69
C LEU A 98 -17.79 9.03 -27.70
N VAL A 99 -18.21 8.68 -26.48
CA VAL A 99 -17.32 8.24 -25.40
C VAL A 99 -16.66 6.90 -25.74
N TYR A 100 -17.42 5.94 -26.28
CA TYR A 100 -16.88 4.66 -26.72
C TYR A 100 -15.89 4.82 -27.88
N LYS A 101 -16.22 5.64 -28.89
CA LYS A 101 -15.28 5.95 -29.98
C LYS A 101 -13.99 6.59 -29.45
N ALA A 102 -14.10 7.52 -28.50
CA ALA A 102 -12.94 8.12 -27.85
C ALA A 102 -12.11 7.09 -27.06
N GLN A 103 -12.74 6.13 -26.36
CA GLN A 103 -12.04 5.04 -25.69
C GLN A 103 -11.27 4.15 -26.66
N ILE A 104 -11.82 3.86 -27.85
CA ILE A 104 -11.10 3.09 -28.88
C ILE A 104 -9.85 3.84 -29.34
N ILE A 105 -9.95 5.15 -29.61
CA ILE A 105 -8.79 5.96 -30.01
C ILE A 105 -7.73 5.97 -28.90
N ALA A 106 -8.14 6.12 -27.64
CA ALA A 106 -7.24 6.06 -26.49
C ALA A 106 -6.54 4.69 -26.37
N GLN A 107 -7.26 3.59 -26.60
CA GLN A 107 -6.66 2.24 -26.65
C GLN A 107 -5.62 2.13 -27.77
N MET A 108 -5.91 2.62 -28.96
CA MET A 108 -4.96 2.62 -30.08
C MET A 108 -3.72 3.46 -29.76
N TYR A 109 -3.87 4.60 -29.09
CA TYR A 109 -2.76 5.41 -28.61
C TYR A 109 -1.87 4.66 -27.60
N ILE A 110 -2.48 3.99 -26.62
CA ILE A 110 -1.74 3.17 -25.65
C ILE A 110 -0.97 2.05 -26.35
N LEU A 111 -1.56 1.40 -27.35
CA LEU A 111 -0.87 0.39 -28.15
C LEU A 111 0.34 0.98 -28.92
N ARG A 112 0.22 2.18 -29.48
CA ARG A 112 1.34 2.88 -30.12
C ARG A 112 2.46 3.21 -29.14
N LEU A 113 2.12 3.65 -27.93
CA LEU A 113 3.10 3.89 -26.86
C LEU A 113 3.81 2.61 -26.44
N LEU A 114 3.09 1.50 -26.29
CA LEU A 114 3.66 0.19 -25.98
C LEU A 114 4.64 -0.27 -27.08
N MET A 115 4.28 -0.10 -28.35
CA MET A 115 5.18 -0.41 -29.46
C MET A 115 6.45 0.45 -29.43
N SER A 116 6.30 1.76 -29.19
CA SER A 116 7.45 2.68 -29.07
C SER A 116 8.35 2.32 -27.89
N ALA A 117 7.76 2.01 -26.72
CA ALA A 117 8.50 1.55 -25.55
C ALA A 117 9.23 0.24 -25.82
N GLY A 118 8.59 -0.73 -26.50
CA GLY A 118 9.20 -1.99 -26.88
C GLY A 118 10.43 -1.79 -27.79
N LEU A 119 10.32 -0.93 -28.80
CA LEU A 119 11.44 -0.57 -29.67
C LEU A 119 12.58 0.12 -28.89
N ARG A 120 12.24 1.00 -27.93
CA ARG A 120 13.23 1.68 -27.10
C ARG A 120 13.96 0.71 -26.18
N ILE A 121 13.24 -0.19 -25.51
CA ILE A 121 13.80 -1.24 -24.64
C ILE A 121 14.70 -2.16 -25.47
N HIS A 122 14.26 -2.57 -26.67
CA HIS A 122 15.06 -3.39 -27.56
C HIS A 122 16.38 -2.71 -27.95
N SER A 123 16.33 -1.42 -28.30
CA SER A 123 17.50 -0.61 -28.62
C SER A 123 18.48 -0.50 -27.44
N LEU A 124 17.97 -0.37 -26.21
CA LEU A 124 18.80 -0.31 -25.00
C LEU A 124 19.42 -1.66 -24.68
N ALA A 125 18.66 -2.74 -24.82
CA ALA A 125 19.13 -4.11 -24.55
C ALA A 125 20.12 -4.63 -25.59
N SER A 126 20.16 -4.02 -26.78
CA SER A 126 21.09 -4.36 -27.85
C SER A 126 22.40 -3.55 -27.80
N ASP A 127 22.54 -2.63 -26.84
CA ASP A 127 23.79 -1.89 -26.61
C ASP A 127 24.68 -2.67 -25.62
N ASP A 128 25.75 -3.29 -26.13
CA ASP A 128 26.70 -4.08 -25.34
C ASP A 128 27.43 -3.29 -24.24
N LYS A 129 27.32 -1.95 -24.22
CA LYS A 129 27.96 -1.07 -23.22
C LYS A 129 27.02 -0.58 -22.13
N ALA A 130 25.72 -0.89 -22.22
CA ALA A 130 24.74 -0.38 -21.27
C ALA A 130 24.82 -1.11 -19.92
N ASP A 131 24.74 -0.36 -18.83
CA ASP A 131 24.57 -0.95 -17.49
C ASP A 131 23.16 -1.55 -17.37
N VAL A 132 23.07 -2.78 -16.89
CA VAL A 132 21.79 -3.49 -16.74
C VAL A 132 20.83 -2.75 -15.80
N ALA A 133 21.34 -2.09 -14.75
CA ALA A 133 20.52 -1.31 -13.83
C ALA A 133 19.89 -0.10 -14.53
N ASP A 134 20.66 0.63 -15.35
CA ASP A 134 20.17 1.78 -16.10
C ASP A 134 19.10 1.38 -17.13
N VAL A 135 19.29 0.23 -17.81
CA VAL A 135 18.30 -0.32 -18.76
C VAL A 135 17.01 -0.69 -18.04
N LEU A 136 17.10 -1.29 -16.84
CA LEU A 136 15.94 -1.63 -16.03
C LEU A 136 15.20 -0.38 -15.53
N ASP A 137 15.92 0.64 -15.08
CA ASP A 137 15.34 1.89 -14.62
C ASP A 137 14.61 2.64 -15.75
N GLU A 138 15.22 2.73 -16.94
CA GLU A 138 14.56 3.36 -18.09
C GLU A 138 13.35 2.55 -18.58
N THR A 139 13.44 1.22 -18.55
CA THR A 139 12.30 0.33 -18.84
C THR A 139 11.15 0.57 -17.87
N ASN A 140 11.45 0.68 -16.57
CA ASN A 140 10.47 0.97 -15.55
C ASN A 140 9.83 2.35 -15.74
N ASN A 141 10.62 3.37 -16.07
CA ASN A 141 10.12 4.72 -16.36
C ASN A 141 9.15 4.74 -17.55
N LEU A 142 9.45 3.99 -18.63
CA LEU A 142 8.58 3.87 -19.80
C LEU A 142 7.26 3.17 -19.44
N ILE A 143 7.32 2.07 -18.69
CA ILE A 143 6.13 1.34 -18.24
C ILE A 143 5.28 2.20 -17.30
N ASP A 144 5.89 2.94 -16.39
CA ASP A 144 5.17 3.80 -15.45
C ASP A 144 4.47 4.97 -16.15
N LYS A 145 5.07 5.55 -17.21
CA LYS A 145 4.40 6.54 -18.08
C LYS A 145 3.16 5.95 -18.76
N ILE A 146 3.24 4.73 -19.28
CA ILE A 146 2.12 4.04 -19.93
C ILE A 146 1.01 3.71 -18.91
N ASN A 147 1.38 3.29 -17.71
CA ASN A 147 0.44 3.02 -16.62
C ASN A 147 -0.28 4.30 -16.17
N ALA A 148 0.43 5.43 -16.06
CA ALA A 148 -0.18 6.71 -15.71
C ALA A 148 -1.27 7.13 -16.71
N LEU A 149 -1.04 6.90 -18.01
CA LEU A 149 -1.99 7.19 -19.08
C LEU A 149 -3.15 6.18 -19.13
N SER A 150 -2.89 4.90 -18.86
CA SER A 150 -3.91 3.85 -18.81
C SER A 150 -4.83 3.97 -17.58
N CYS A 151 -4.33 4.59 -16.50
CA CYS A 151 -5.08 4.92 -15.29
C CYS A 151 -5.80 6.28 -15.38
N GLY A 152 -5.95 6.85 -16.57
CA GLY A 152 -6.78 8.03 -16.82
C GLY A 152 -8.19 7.80 -16.24
N ASN A 153 -8.52 8.57 -15.20
CA ASN A 153 -9.79 8.58 -14.44
C ASN A 153 -9.95 7.55 -13.31
N ALA A 154 -8.88 7.14 -12.63
CA ALA A 154 -9.05 6.63 -11.28
C ALA A 154 -9.56 7.75 -10.34
N ALA A 155 -10.88 7.76 -10.13
CA ALA A 155 -11.59 8.22 -8.92
C ALA A 155 -12.05 9.68 -8.81
N GLU A 156 -12.89 10.16 -9.74
CA GLU A 156 -13.96 11.10 -9.34
C GLU A 156 -15.19 10.28 -8.94
N ARG A 157 -15.28 9.88 -7.66
CA ARG A 157 -16.48 9.20 -7.13
C ARG A 157 -17.48 10.27 -6.71
N SER A 158 -18.74 10.15 -7.15
CA SER A 158 -19.81 11.01 -6.64
C SER A 158 -19.89 10.89 -5.12
N ILE A 159 -20.14 12.02 -4.44
CA ILE A 159 -20.33 12.03 -2.98
C ILE A 159 -21.48 11.10 -2.59
N ARG A 160 -22.49 10.95 -3.45
CA ARG A 160 -23.63 10.03 -3.26
C ARG A 160 -23.17 8.57 -3.16
N ASP A 161 -22.28 8.14 -4.06
CA ASP A 161 -21.78 6.77 -4.08
C ASP A 161 -20.88 6.51 -2.88
N SER A 162 -20.04 7.49 -2.53
CA SER A 162 -19.19 7.45 -1.33
C SER A 162 -19.99 7.35 -0.04
N ILE A 163 -21.08 8.13 0.09
CA ILE A 163 -21.98 8.08 1.25
C ILE A 163 -22.70 6.72 1.32
N SER A 164 -23.19 6.22 0.19
CA SER A 164 -23.88 4.92 0.14
C SER A 164 -22.96 3.77 0.57
N GLU A 165 -21.70 3.79 0.12
CA GLU A 165 -20.68 2.82 0.54
C GLU A 165 -20.31 2.99 2.02
N ALA A 166 -20.18 4.22 2.51
CA ALA A 166 -19.89 4.48 3.93
C ALA A 166 -21.02 3.99 4.86
N LEU A 167 -22.29 4.17 4.46
CA LEU A 167 -23.44 3.67 5.20
C LEU A 167 -23.47 2.14 5.23
N ARG A 168 -23.27 1.48 4.07
CA ARG A 168 -23.17 0.01 4.01
C ARG A 168 -22.03 -0.54 4.87
N ARG A 169 -20.87 0.12 4.88
CA ARG A 169 -19.75 -0.23 5.76
C ARG A 169 -20.12 -0.10 7.24
N THR A 170 -20.93 0.90 7.59
CA THR A 170 -21.38 1.14 8.96
C THR A 170 -22.40 0.09 9.41
N GLU A 171 -23.36 -0.27 8.56
CA GLU A 171 -24.32 -1.34 8.81
C GLU A 171 -23.62 -2.68 9.06
N ARG A 172 -22.67 -3.06 8.20
CA ARG A 172 -21.86 -4.28 8.39
C ARG A 172 -21.10 -4.28 9.72
N ARG A 173 -20.53 -3.15 10.13
CA ARG A 173 -19.85 -3.01 11.43
C ARG A 173 -20.83 -3.15 12.59
N GLN A 174 -22.03 -2.60 12.46
CA GLN A 174 -23.06 -2.71 13.49
C GLN A 174 -23.55 -4.16 13.64
N GLU A 175 -23.72 -4.88 12.55
CA GLU A 175 -24.06 -6.32 12.54
C GLU A 175 -22.95 -7.16 13.19
N ALA A 176 -21.69 -6.96 12.79
CA ALA A 176 -20.53 -7.62 13.38
C ALA A 176 -20.47 -7.39 14.90
N ARG A 177 -20.65 -6.13 15.34
CA ARG A 177 -20.66 -5.78 16.76
C ARG A 177 -21.81 -6.43 17.54
N LYS A 178 -23.01 -6.53 16.94
CA LYS A 178 -24.16 -7.24 17.55
C LYS A 178 -23.88 -8.74 17.68
N ALA A 179 -23.11 -9.32 16.78
CA ALA A 179 -22.63 -10.69 16.84
C ALA A 179 -21.41 -10.89 17.77
N GLY A 180 -20.96 -9.84 18.46
CA GLY A 180 -19.77 -9.89 19.34
C GLY A 180 -18.43 -9.91 18.58
N LEU A 181 -18.44 -9.66 17.28
CA LEU A 181 -17.24 -9.65 16.42
C LEU A 181 -16.65 -8.24 16.33
N SER A 182 -15.32 -8.16 16.19
CA SER A 182 -14.60 -6.90 15.96
C SER A 182 -14.96 -6.30 14.61
N CYS A 183 -14.98 -4.96 14.53
CA CYS A 183 -15.28 -4.22 13.30
C CYS A 183 -14.19 -4.36 12.21
N GLY A 184 -12.98 -4.77 12.59
CA GLY A 184 -11.84 -5.09 11.73
C GLY A 184 -11.20 -6.42 12.14
N ILE A 185 -10.03 -6.72 11.59
CA ILE A 185 -9.25 -7.91 11.95
C ILE A 185 -8.81 -7.76 13.42
N PRO A 186 -9.15 -8.70 14.31
CA PRO A 186 -8.82 -8.59 15.73
C PRO A 186 -7.30 -8.65 15.95
N THR A 187 -6.81 -7.88 16.91
CA THR A 187 -5.40 -7.90 17.29
C THR A 187 -5.09 -9.01 18.30
N GLY A 188 -6.09 -9.51 19.01
CA GLY A 188 -5.90 -10.51 20.09
C GLY A 188 -5.38 -9.89 21.39
N ILE A 189 -5.41 -8.56 21.46
CA ILE A 189 -5.15 -7.76 22.65
C ILE A 189 -6.38 -6.85 22.81
N SER A 190 -7.27 -7.20 23.73
CA SER A 190 -8.56 -6.54 23.97
C SER A 190 -8.42 -5.02 24.15
N ASP A 191 -7.35 -4.59 24.83
CA ASP A 191 -7.06 -3.17 25.04
C ASP A 191 -6.76 -2.43 23.73
N LEU A 192 -6.03 -3.09 22.84
CA LEU A 192 -5.67 -2.56 21.53
C LEU A 192 -6.86 -2.60 20.57
N ASP A 193 -7.64 -3.67 20.60
CA ASP A 193 -8.88 -3.79 19.82
C ASP A 193 -9.91 -2.73 20.24
N ARG A 194 -9.97 -2.36 21.52
CA ARG A 194 -10.82 -1.25 21.97
C ARG A 194 -10.34 0.11 21.45
N LEU A 195 -9.04 0.35 21.38
CA LEU A 195 -8.48 1.62 20.88
C LEU A 195 -8.61 1.75 19.36
N THR A 196 -8.45 0.65 18.63
CA THR A 196 -8.35 0.64 17.16
C THR A 196 -9.64 0.19 16.45
N GLY A 197 -10.46 -0.62 17.14
CA GLY A 197 -11.57 -1.37 16.55
C GLY A 197 -11.10 -2.53 15.65
N GLY A 198 -9.88 -3.03 15.85
CA GLY A 198 -9.19 -3.98 14.99
C GLY A 198 -8.54 -3.32 13.77
N TRP A 199 -7.74 -4.09 13.02
CA TRP A 199 -7.09 -3.65 11.78
C TRP A 199 -8.08 -3.56 10.63
N LYS A 200 -8.08 -2.44 9.90
CA LYS A 200 -9.02 -2.21 8.80
C LYS A 200 -8.27 -2.10 7.48
N GLY A 201 -8.97 -2.44 6.39
CA GLY A 201 -8.48 -2.22 5.03
C GLY A 201 -8.06 -0.77 4.79
N SER A 202 -7.11 -0.58 3.87
CA SER A 202 -6.56 0.73 3.52
C SER A 202 -5.73 1.43 4.61
N GLN A 203 -5.48 0.79 5.76
CA GLN A 203 -4.66 1.34 6.84
C GLN A 203 -3.19 0.91 6.74
N LEU A 204 -2.29 1.87 6.94
CA LEU A 204 -0.89 1.65 7.26
C LEU A 204 -0.71 1.77 8.78
N ILE A 205 -0.33 0.66 9.39
CA ILE A 205 -0.01 0.53 10.81
C ILE A 205 1.50 0.45 10.94
N VAL A 206 2.11 1.40 11.64
CA VAL A 206 3.54 1.37 11.94
C VAL A 206 3.73 0.87 13.36
N LEU A 207 4.46 -0.22 13.52
CA LEU A 207 4.88 -0.71 14.84
C LEU A 207 6.36 -0.43 15.00
N ALA A 208 6.69 0.40 15.98
CA ALA A 208 8.06 0.80 16.22
C ALA A 208 8.54 0.42 17.61
N ALA A 209 9.78 -0.06 17.68
CA ALA A 209 10.39 -0.45 18.95
C ALA A 209 11.92 -0.26 18.91
N ARG A 210 12.54 -0.27 20.08
CA ARG A 210 13.99 -0.49 20.18
C ARG A 210 14.33 -1.95 19.88
N PRO A 211 15.58 -2.26 19.45
CA PRO A 211 16.04 -3.63 19.31
C PRO A 211 15.75 -4.45 20.57
N SER A 212 15.44 -5.73 20.39
CA SER A 212 15.15 -6.69 21.47
C SER A 212 13.89 -6.41 22.32
N MET A 213 13.11 -5.36 22.01
CA MET A 213 11.83 -5.11 22.69
C MET A 213 10.71 -6.06 22.23
N GLY A 214 10.90 -6.77 21.11
CA GLY A 214 9.96 -7.78 20.62
C GLY A 214 9.03 -7.32 19.49
N LYS A 215 9.43 -6.37 18.63
CA LYS A 215 8.62 -5.91 17.48
C LYS A 215 8.14 -7.08 16.60
N THR A 216 9.03 -8.00 16.26
CA THR A 216 8.74 -9.14 15.39
C THR A 216 7.87 -10.17 16.10
N ALA A 217 8.06 -10.37 17.42
CA ALA A 217 7.19 -11.24 18.21
C ALA A 217 5.74 -10.74 18.23
N LEU A 218 5.56 -9.43 18.42
CA LEU A 218 4.26 -8.80 18.39
C LEU A 218 3.62 -8.87 16.99
N MET A 219 4.40 -8.66 15.94
CA MET A 219 3.95 -8.86 14.55
C MET A 219 3.45 -10.29 14.31
N LEU A 220 4.23 -11.30 14.70
CA LEU A 220 3.85 -12.71 14.55
C LEU A 220 2.61 -13.07 15.37
N HIS A 221 2.44 -12.48 16.56
CA HIS A 221 1.22 -12.62 17.34
C HIS A 221 0.01 -12.09 16.55
N PHE A 222 0.08 -10.88 16.01
CA PHE A 222 -0.99 -10.33 15.17
C PHE A 222 -1.25 -11.19 13.92
N ALA A 223 -0.20 -11.75 13.30
CA ALA A 223 -0.33 -12.61 12.13
C ALA A 223 -1.13 -13.87 12.47
N LYS A 224 -0.78 -14.50 13.59
CA LYS A 224 -1.42 -15.73 14.07
C LYS A 224 -2.88 -15.49 14.44
N VAL A 225 -3.18 -14.39 15.13
CA VAL A 225 -4.56 -14.03 15.47
C VAL A 225 -5.37 -13.78 14.21
N ALA A 226 -4.89 -12.96 13.29
CA ALA A 226 -5.57 -12.68 12.02
C ALA A 226 -5.84 -13.98 11.22
N ALA A 227 -4.85 -14.86 11.13
CA ALA A 227 -4.94 -16.13 10.43
C ALA A 227 -5.95 -17.10 11.07
N ARG A 228 -6.02 -17.14 12.42
CA ARG A 228 -7.03 -17.93 13.14
C ARG A 228 -8.46 -17.44 12.89
N TYR A 229 -8.63 -16.14 12.64
CA TYR A 229 -9.90 -15.56 12.20
C TYR A 229 -10.14 -15.71 10.68
N GLY A 230 -9.33 -16.52 9.99
CA GLY A 230 -9.49 -16.85 8.57
C GLY A 230 -8.94 -15.80 7.61
N THR A 231 -8.20 -14.78 8.10
CA THR A 231 -7.58 -13.77 7.23
C THR A 231 -6.24 -14.29 6.70
N PRO A 232 -6.03 -14.39 5.38
CA PRO A 232 -4.73 -14.74 4.83
C PRO A 232 -3.69 -13.64 5.08
N VAL A 233 -2.55 -13.99 5.69
CA VAL A 233 -1.49 -13.04 6.06
C VAL A 233 -0.26 -13.26 5.20
N CYS A 234 0.26 -12.20 4.58
CA CYS A 234 1.54 -12.21 3.87
C CYS A 234 2.61 -11.50 4.71
N ILE A 235 3.66 -12.21 5.09
CA ILE A 235 4.80 -11.70 5.87
C ILE A 235 6.00 -11.59 4.96
N PHE A 236 6.54 -10.39 4.83
CA PHE A 236 7.80 -10.10 4.15
C PHE A 236 8.86 -9.80 5.20
N SER A 237 9.85 -10.68 5.30
CA SER A 237 10.88 -10.60 6.34
C SER A 237 12.24 -10.37 5.71
N LEU A 238 12.77 -9.14 5.86
CA LEU A 238 14.08 -8.82 5.33
C LEU A 238 15.18 -9.04 6.39
N GLU A 239 14.82 -9.04 7.68
CA GLU A 239 15.76 -9.24 8.80
C GLU A 239 15.97 -10.71 9.17
N MET A 240 14.92 -11.52 9.12
CA MET A 240 14.92 -12.89 9.63
C MET A 240 14.58 -13.91 8.54
N SER A 241 15.20 -15.09 8.59
CA SER A 241 14.84 -16.21 7.72
C SER A 241 13.45 -16.75 8.02
N HIS A 242 12.81 -17.38 7.02
CA HIS A 242 11.52 -18.05 7.19
C HIS A 242 11.57 -19.14 8.26
N VAL A 243 12.70 -19.85 8.40
CA VAL A 243 12.91 -20.85 9.47
C VAL A 243 12.85 -20.20 10.85
N SER A 244 13.58 -19.10 11.06
CA SER A 244 13.60 -18.41 12.36
C SER A 244 12.23 -17.84 12.76
N LEU A 245 11.43 -17.40 11.78
CA LEU A 245 10.05 -16.98 12.03
C LEU A 245 9.15 -18.17 12.35
N SER A 246 9.36 -19.31 11.68
CA SER A 246 8.61 -20.55 11.92
C SER A 246 8.86 -21.10 13.32
N ASP A 247 10.12 -21.12 13.79
CA ASP A 247 10.47 -21.51 15.16
C ASP A 247 9.71 -20.67 16.20
N ARG A 248 9.64 -19.35 15.98
CA ARG A 248 8.91 -18.44 16.87
C ARG A 248 7.41 -18.67 16.84
N LEU A 249 6.83 -18.93 15.67
CA LEU A 249 5.41 -19.29 15.56
C LEU A 249 5.13 -20.60 16.28
N LEU A 250 6.01 -21.60 16.15
CA LEU A 250 5.89 -22.90 16.83
C LEU A 250 5.92 -22.75 18.35
N LEU A 251 6.94 -22.06 18.89
CA LEU A 251 7.06 -21.75 20.32
C LEU A 251 5.94 -20.85 20.85
N SER A 252 5.23 -20.13 19.98
CA SER A 252 4.04 -19.37 20.37
C SER A 252 2.80 -20.25 20.55
N GLU A 253 2.83 -21.49 20.05
CA GLU A 253 1.68 -22.39 19.91
C GLU A 253 1.79 -23.67 20.76
N CYS A 254 2.96 -23.96 21.33
CA CYS A 254 3.20 -25.05 22.30
C CYS A 254 3.72 -24.53 23.64
N ASP A 255 3.71 -25.39 24.67
CA ASP A 255 4.26 -25.11 26.01
C ASP A 255 5.71 -25.55 26.21
N VAL A 256 6.47 -25.73 25.12
CA VAL A 256 7.90 -26.05 25.16
C VAL A 256 8.75 -24.84 25.53
N GLU A 257 9.72 -25.05 26.42
CA GLU A 257 10.68 -24.03 26.81
C GLU A 257 11.60 -23.62 25.66
N ALA A 258 11.79 -22.31 25.48
CA ALA A 258 12.54 -21.77 24.35
C ALA A 258 14.04 -22.17 24.41
N ASP A 259 14.60 -22.31 25.61
CA ASP A 259 15.98 -22.76 25.81
C ASP A 259 16.16 -24.23 25.45
N SER A 260 15.24 -25.09 25.87
CA SER A 260 15.20 -26.51 25.52
C SER A 260 15.11 -26.71 24.01
N TYR A 261 14.22 -25.96 23.34
CA TYR A 261 14.11 -25.99 21.87
C TYR A 261 15.41 -25.54 21.18
N ARG A 262 16.02 -24.44 21.63
CA ARG A 262 17.27 -23.93 21.05
C ARG A 262 18.45 -24.88 21.22
N ASN A 263 18.52 -25.55 22.36
CA ASN A 263 19.60 -26.48 22.67
C ASN A 263 19.33 -27.91 22.16
N ALA A 264 18.17 -28.14 21.52
CA ALA A 264 17.69 -29.45 21.10
C ALA A 264 17.60 -30.48 22.24
N ASP A 265 17.39 -30.01 23.47
CA ASP A 265 17.19 -30.83 24.67
C ASP A 265 15.69 -30.99 24.90
N LEU A 266 15.08 -31.88 24.12
CA LEU A 266 13.64 -32.06 24.05
C LEU A 266 13.25 -33.46 24.55
N SER A 267 12.31 -33.50 25.49
CA SER A 267 11.70 -34.75 25.95
C SER A 267 10.75 -35.32 24.89
N ALA A 268 10.32 -36.57 25.08
CA ALA A 268 9.30 -37.17 24.21
C ALA A 268 7.96 -36.41 24.27
N GLU A 269 7.62 -35.82 25.43
CA GLU A 269 6.43 -35.00 25.61
C GLU A 269 6.55 -33.68 24.83
N ASP A 270 7.72 -33.04 24.86
CA ASP A 270 7.98 -31.81 24.09
C ASP A 270 7.82 -32.05 22.59
N TRP A 271 8.34 -33.18 22.08
CA TRP A 271 8.16 -33.55 20.66
C TRP A 271 6.69 -33.71 20.29
N GLN A 272 5.89 -34.32 21.17
CA GLN A 272 4.45 -34.48 20.95
C GLN A 272 3.71 -33.13 20.93
N GLU A 273 4.11 -32.20 21.81
CA GLU A 273 3.61 -30.82 21.81
C GLU A 273 3.98 -30.06 20.52
N LEU A 274 5.22 -30.23 20.03
CA LEU A 274 5.69 -29.62 18.77
C LEU A 274 4.94 -30.16 17.55
N GLU A 275 4.71 -31.47 17.47
CA GLU A 275 3.92 -32.08 16.40
C GLU A 275 2.48 -31.55 16.39
N SER A 276 1.87 -31.49 17.58
CA SER A 276 0.52 -30.97 17.79
C SER A 276 0.40 -29.49 17.37
N ALA A 277 1.39 -28.66 17.74
CA ALA A 277 1.47 -27.27 17.35
C ALA A 277 1.70 -27.10 15.84
N THR A 278 2.55 -27.93 15.23
CA THR A 278 2.80 -27.94 13.78
C THR A 278 1.50 -28.19 13.02
N ALA A 279 0.73 -29.21 13.40
CA ALA A 279 -0.54 -29.53 12.76
C ALA A 279 -1.59 -28.40 12.87
N ARG A 280 -1.53 -27.57 13.93
CA ARG A 280 -2.37 -26.37 14.07
C ARG A 280 -1.90 -25.25 13.15
N LEU A 281 -0.60 -25.01 13.09
CA LEU A 281 0.00 -23.92 12.29
C LEU A 281 -0.11 -24.16 10.79
N GLU A 282 0.05 -25.40 10.32
CA GLU A 282 -0.06 -25.75 8.89
C GLU A 282 -1.43 -25.40 8.28
N ARG A 283 -2.48 -25.33 9.10
CA ARG A 283 -3.85 -24.98 8.66
C ARG A 283 -4.07 -23.48 8.53
N LEU A 284 -3.15 -22.66 9.05
CA LEU A 284 -3.30 -21.21 9.05
C LEU A 284 -2.87 -20.64 7.69
N PRO A 285 -3.62 -19.67 7.12
CA PRO A 285 -3.29 -19.07 5.84
C PRO A 285 -2.18 -18.02 5.97
N ILE A 286 -1.00 -18.41 6.44
CA ILE A 286 0.18 -17.55 6.58
C ILE A 286 1.17 -17.86 5.44
N HIS A 287 1.60 -16.82 4.74
CA HIS A 287 2.58 -16.90 3.65
C HIS A 287 3.81 -16.06 4.03
N VAL A 288 5.00 -16.65 4.03
CA VAL A 288 6.26 -15.98 4.36
C VAL A 288 7.13 -15.86 3.11
N ASP A 289 7.69 -14.67 2.89
CA ASP A 289 8.71 -14.39 1.88
C ASP A 289 9.90 -13.73 2.60
N ASP A 290 11.03 -14.43 2.68
CA ASP A 290 12.25 -13.98 3.37
C ASP A 290 13.38 -13.57 2.41
N ASN A 291 13.02 -13.24 1.16
CA ASN A 291 13.99 -12.81 0.17
C ASN A 291 14.62 -11.46 0.58
N ALA A 292 15.94 -11.47 0.76
CA ALA A 292 16.68 -10.35 1.37
C ALA A 292 16.80 -9.10 0.46
N VAL A 293 16.63 -9.26 -0.86
CA VAL A 293 16.75 -8.16 -1.84
C VAL A 293 15.37 -7.90 -2.46
N VAL A 294 14.47 -7.33 -1.65
CA VAL A 294 13.09 -7.08 -2.04
C VAL A 294 12.78 -5.59 -2.05
N SER A 295 12.35 -5.08 -3.20
CA SER A 295 11.80 -3.72 -3.31
C SER A 295 10.32 -3.68 -2.92
N MET A 296 9.83 -2.51 -2.49
CA MET A 296 8.39 -2.31 -2.23
C MET A 296 7.51 -2.62 -3.45
N ARG A 297 8.04 -2.44 -4.67
CA ARG A 297 7.36 -2.80 -5.92
C ARG A 297 7.19 -4.31 -6.06
N TYR A 298 8.21 -5.10 -5.70
CA TYR A 298 8.09 -6.56 -5.65
C TYR A 298 7.01 -6.98 -4.65
N ILE A 299 7.03 -6.43 -3.42
CA ILE A 299 6.01 -6.71 -2.38
C ILE A 299 4.61 -6.44 -2.94
N LYS A 300 4.41 -5.27 -3.57
CA LYS A 300 3.14 -4.89 -4.21
C LYS A 300 2.69 -5.93 -5.24
N THR A 301 3.54 -6.27 -6.21
CA THR A 301 3.23 -7.21 -7.28
C THR A 301 2.89 -8.61 -6.74
N ARG A 302 3.66 -9.10 -5.76
CA ARG A 302 3.38 -10.39 -5.09
C ARG A 302 2.04 -10.38 -4.38
N CYS A 303 1.76 -9.32 -3.62
CA CYS A 303 0.49 -9.16 -2.91
C CYS A 303 -0.69 -9.06 -3.89
N GLN A 304 -0.56 -8.36 -5.02
CA GLN A 304 -1.59 -8.31 -6.06
C GLN A 304 -1.90 -9.70 -6.64
N ILE A 305 -0.87 -10.50 -6.91
CA ILE A 305 -1.04 -11.88 -7.41
C ILE A 305 -1.74 -12.76 -6.37
N LEU A 306 -1.33 -12.67 -5.10
CA LEU A 306 -1.93 -13.44 -4.01
C LEU A 306 -3.36 -13.00 -3.72
N GLN A 307 -3.65 -11.70 -3.77
CA GLN A 307 -5.00 -11.16 -3.58
C GLN A 307 -5.97 -11.69 -4.64
N LYS A 308 -5.57 -11.73 -5.92
CA LYS A 308 -6.39 -12.32 -6.99
C LYS A 308 -6.74 -13.79 -6.75
N ARG A 309 -5.95 -14.49 -5.93
CA ARG A 309 -6.17 -15.88 -5.52
C ARG A 309 -6.89 -16.01 -4.16
N GLY A 310 -7.31 -14.89 -3.57
CA GLY A 310 -7.91 -14.86 -2.22
C GLY A 310 -6.93 -15.17 -1.10
N LYS A 311 -5.63 -14.97 -1.30
CA LYS A 311 -4.55 -15.33 -0.37
C LYS A 311 -3.82 -14.14 0.25
N CYS A 312 -4.41 -12.94 0.19
CA CYS A 312 -3.86 -11.72 0.79
C CYS A 312 -4.97 -10.87 1.39
N GLY A 313 -5.11 -10.93 2.71
CA GLY A 313 -6.05 -10.12 3.50
C GLY A 313 -5.38 -9.21 4.53
N MET A 314 -4.10 -9.45 4.83
CA MET A 314 -3.26 -8.59 5.66
C MET A 314 -1.80 -8.73 5.23
N ILE A 315 -1.04 -7.64 5.27
CA ILE A 315 0.38 -7.62 4.88
C ILE A 315 1.21 -7.18 6.07
N MET A 316 2.33 -7.85 6.31
CA MET A 316 3.30 -7.51 7.35
C MET A 316 4.68 -7.40 6.74
N ILE A 317 5.40 -6.34 7.06
CA ILE A 317 6.71 -6.04 6.49
C ILE A 317 7.69 -5.80 7.63
N ASP A 318 8.57 -6.78 7.86
CA ASP A 318 9.74 -6.63 8.72
C ASP A 318 10.89 -6.05 7.89
N TYR A 319 10.84 -4.73 7.67
CA TYR A 319 11.82 -4.03 6.86
C TYR A 319 13.11 -3.79 7.65
N LEU A 320 14.24 -4.18 7.04
CA LEU A 320 15.59 -3.95 7.53
C LEU A 320 15.84 -2.44 7.68
N GLN A 321 16.04 -1.99 8.91
CA GLN A 321 16.76 -0.75 9.18
C GLN A 321 18.18 -1.10 9.62
N LEU A 322 19.11 -1.38 8.69
CA LEU A 322 20.53 -1.66 8.97
C LEU A 322 21.17 -0.55 9.82
N ALA A 323 21.30 -0.72 11.13
CA ALA A 323 21.89 0.27 12.01
C ALA A 323 23.43 0.25 11.91
N ASP A 324 24.03 1.19 11.17
CA ASP A 324 25.38 1.69 11.45
C ASP A 324 25.63 3.05 10.79
N THR A 325 26.11 4.01 11.57
CA THR A 325 26.16 5.44 11.23
C THR A 325 27.52 6.02 11.59
N SER A 326 28.42 6.12 10.62
CA SER A 326 29.68 6.86 10.78
C SER A 326 29.96 7.87 9.66
N THR A 327 29.03 8.14 8.73
CA THR A 327 29.21 9.14 7.66
C THR A 327 27.94 9.93 7.32
N GLY A 328 28.01 11.27 7.36
CA GLY A 328 26.86 12.17 7.25
C GLY A 328 26.15 12.23 5.88
N GLN A 329 26.82 11.84 4.78
CA GLN A 329 26.19 11.79 3.45
C GLN A 329 25.28 10.56 3.25
N ARG A 330 25.55 9.44 3.93
CA ARG A 330 24.71 8.23 3.85
C ARG A 330 23.39 8.36 4.61
N ASN A 331 23.31 9.26 5.59
CA ASN A 331 22.10 9.45 6.40
C ASN A 331 20.93 10.05 5.60
N ARG A 332 21.18 11.06 4.74
CA ARG A 332 20.09 11.71 3.98
C ARG A 332 19.38 10.77 2.99
N ASN A 333 20.14 9.94 2.28
CA ASN A 333 19.55 8.98 1.33
C ASN A 333 18.68 7.94 2.06
N ARG A 334 19.06 7.57 3.28
CA ARG A 334 18.31 6.61 4.08
C ARG A 334 16.98 7.16 4.62
N GLU A 335 16.96 8.40 5.11
CA GLU A 335 15.70 9.03 5.53
C GLU A 335 14.70 9.07 4.37
N GLN A 336 15.21 9.33 3.15
CA GLN A 336 14.43 9.31 1.91
C GLN A 336 13.96 7.91 1.53
N GLU A 337 14.79 6.88 1.65
CA GLU A 337 14.41 5.48 1.41
C GLU A 337 13.30 5.02 2.37
N ILE A 338 13.43 5.34 3.65
CA ILE A 338 12.41 4.99 4.66
C ILE A 338 11.10 5.75 4.39
N ALA A 339 11.19 7.04 4.04
CA ALA A 339 10.05 7.83 3.64
C ALA A 339 9.35 7.25 2.41
N GLN A 340 10.11 6.83 1.40
CA GLN A 340 9.60 6.19 0.20
C GLN A 340 8.96 4.84 0.54
N ALA A 341 9.57 4.03 1.40
CA ALA A 341 9.02 2.75 1.83
C ALA A 341 7.67 2.92 2.54
N SER A 342 7.56 3.88 3.47
CA SER A 342 6.31 4.19 4.16
C SER A 342 5.21 4.64 3.20
N ARG A 343 5.54 5.56 2.29
CA ARG A 343 4.61 6.04 1.26
C ARG A 343 4.12 4.90 0.37
N GLN A 344 5.04 4.03 -0.09
CA GLN A 344 4.68 2.88 -0.90
C GLN A 344 3.83 1.87 -0.12
N ALA A 345 4.14 1.63 1.15
CA ALA A 345 3.32 0.78 2.01
C ALA A 345 1.89 1.31 2.15
N LYS A 346 1.73 2.64 2.29
CA LYS A 346 0.42 3.29 2.31
C LYS A 346 -0.33 3.17 0.98
N ILE A 347 0.37 3.30 -0.14
CA ILE A 347 -0.20 3.10 -1.48
C ILE A 347 -0.69 1.65 -1.62
N ILE A 348 0.13 0.67 -1.22
CA ILE A 348 -0.25 -0.77 -1.24
C ILE A 348 -1.49 -1.00 -0.39
N ALA A 349 -1.54 -0.48 0.84
CA ALA A 349 -2.69 -0.62 1.72
C ALA A 349 -3.98 -0.13 1.05
N LYS A 350 -3.93 1.06 0.44
CA LYS A 350 -5.09 1.68 -0.24
C LYS A 350 -5.51 0.95 -1.51
N GLU A 351 -4.58 0.56 -2.35
CA GLU A 351 -4.89 -0.09 -3.62
C GLU A 351 -5.46 -1.50 -3.44
N LEU A 352 -4.93 -2.24 -2.45
CA LEU A 352 -5.38 -3.59 -2.15
C LEU A 352 -6.53 -3.60 -1.13
N ASP A 353 -6.87 -2.48 -0.51
CA ASP A 353 -7.85 -2.39 0.59
C ASP A 353 -7.59 -3.41 1.72
N VAL A 354 -6.32 -3.62 2.08
CA VAL A 354 -5.88 -4.49 3.19
C VAL A 354 -5.06 -3.69 4.21
N PRO A 355 -5.08 -4.07 5.50
CA PRO A 355 -4.16 -3.50 6.47
C PRO A 355 -2.71 -3.92 6.18
N VAL A 356 -1.81 -2.95 6.24
CA VAL A 356 -0.36 -3.15 6.11
C VAL A 356 0.29 -2.79 7.44
N VAL A 357 0.95 -3.75 8.09
CA VAL A 357 1.78 -3.54 9.27
C VAL A 357 3.24 -3.39 8.83
N LEU A 358 3.82 -2.23 9.06
CA LEU A 358 5.22 -1.92 8.77
C LEU A 358 6.00 -1.82 10.08
N LEU A 359 7.04 -2.64 10.22
CA LEU A 359 7.94 -2.58 11.35
C LEU A 359 8.97 -1.48 11.17
N SER A 360 9.24 -0.73 12.24
CA SER A 360 10.21 0.35 12.27
C SER A 360 11.08 0.27 13.53
N GLN A 361 12.34 0.69 13.44
CA GLN A 361 13.22 0.79 14.60
C GLN A 361 13.23 2.22 15.11
N LEU A 362 13.31 2.37 16.43
CA LEU A 362 13.41 3.67 17.08
C LEU A 362 14.86 4.12 17.27
N SER A 363 15.07 5.44 17.21
CA SER A 363 16.36 6.05 17.53
C SER A 363 16.77 5.78 19.00
N ARG A 364 18.08 5.81 19.27
CA ARG A 364 18.63 5.57 20.63
C ARG A 364 18.25 6.67 21.63
N ARG A 365 17.80 7.83 21.17
CA ARG A 365 17.44 9.00 21.99
C ARG A 365 16.41 8.71 23.07
N CYS A 366 15.52 7.74 22.83
CA CYS A 366 14.54 7.35 23.84
C CYS A 366 15.19 6.80 25.12
N GLU A 367 16.38 6.19 25.04
CA GLU A 367 17.10 5.61 26.18
C GLU A 367 17.77 6.67 27.06
N GLU A 368 17.93 7.90 26.56
CA GLU A 368 18.52 9.03 27.29
C GLU A 368 17.51 9.72 28.22
N ARG A 369 16.21 9.51 28.00
CA ARG A 369 15.14 10.05 28.86
C ARG A 369 15.02 9.27 30.15
N ALA A 370 14.59 9.94 31.23
CA ALA A 370 14.44 9.33 32.55
C ALA A 370 13.38 8.21 32.58
N ASP A 371 12.26 8.40 31.87
CA ASP A 371 11.16 7.42 31.76
C ASP A 371 11.43 6.31 30.73
N LYS A 372 12.40 6.55 29.83
CA LYS A 372 12.74 5.69 28.68
C LYS A 372 11.54 5.31 27.80
N GLN A 373 10.44 6.06 27.91
CA GLN A 373 9.22 5.79 27.18
C GLN A 373 9.38 6.29 25.75
N PRO A 374 9.04 5.50 24.73
CA PRO A 374 9.12 5.96 23.36
C PRO A 374 8.01 6.96 23.00
N GLN A 375 8.36 7.92 22.15
CA GLN A 375 7.51 9.00 21.68
C GLN A 375 7.60 9.12 20.15
N LEU A 376 6.64 9.81 19.51
CA LEU A 376 6.64 10.02 18.06
C LEU A 376 7.93 10.69 17.56
N SER A 377 8.52 11.58 18.36
CA SER A 377 9.79 12.23 18.06
C SER A 377 10.97 11.27 17.89
N ASP A 378 10.85 10.02 18.35
CA ASP A 378 11.92 9.03 18.23
C ASP A 378 11.92 8.32 16.87
N LEU A 379 10.82 8.48 16.11
CA LEU A 379 10.71 8.14 14.68
C LEU A 379 11.25 9.26 13.77
N ARG A 380 11.63 10.41 14.32
CA ARG A 380 11.85 11.69 13.60
C ARG A 380 12.97 11.68 12.57
N GLU A 381 13.85 10.67 12.56
CA GLU A 381 14.73 10.39 11.41
C GLU A 381 13.92 10.01 10.14
N SER A 382 12.59 9.88 10.25
CA SER A 382 11.67 9.70 9.13
C SER A 382 10.31 10.34 9.40
N GLY A 383 10.24 11.67 9.46
CA GLY A 383 8.98 12.42 9.63
C GLY A 383 7.90 12.09 8.58
N ALA A 384 8.28 11.49 7.46
CA ALA A 384 7.35 10.95 6.47
C ALA A 384 6.55 9.73 6.98
N ILE A 385 7.17 8.84 7.78
CA ILE A 385 6.46 7.73 8.43
C ILE A 385 5.30 8.25 9.27
N GLU A 386 5.59 9.26 10.10
CA GLU A 386 4.58 9.86 10.96
C GLU A 386 3.43 10.42 10.12
N GLN A 387 3.69 11.08 9.00
CA GLN A 387 2.66 11.64 8.14
C GLN A 387 1.82 10.55 7.44
N ASP A 388 2.48 9.56 6.84
CA ASP A 388 1.87 8.55 5.98
C ASP A 388 1.05 7.51 6.77
N ALA A 389 1.49 7.16 7.98
CA ALA A 389 0.81 6.18 8.84
C ALA A 389 -0.59 6.66 9.28
N ASP A 390 -1.53 5.72 9.34
CA ASP A 390 -2.83 5.95 9.98
C ASP A 390 -2.75 5.66 11.48
N ILE A 391 -1.97 4.62 11.85
CA ILE A 391 -1.73 4.19 13.22
C ILE A 391 -0.23 4.09 13.46
N VAL A 392 0.25 4.63 14.59
CA VAL A 392 1.61 4.44 15.07
C VAL A 392 1.56 3.85 16.48
N GLY A 393 2.00 2.60 16.60
CA GLY A 393 2.16 1.89 17.87
C GLY A 393 3.62 1.82 18.29
N LEU A 394 3.93 2.30 19.48
CA LEU A 394 5.27 2.29 20.06
C LEU A 394 5.35 1.22 21.14
N LEU A 395 6.16 0.20 20.92
CA LEU A 395 6.33 -0.91 21.86
C LEU A 395 7.34 -0.54 22.95
N TYR A 396 6.94 -0.78 24.20
CA TYR A 396 7.71 -0.48 25.39
C TYR A 396 7.58 -1.61 26.41
N ARG A 397 8.71 -2.04 26.98
CA ARG A 397 8.79 -3.04 28.04
C ARG A 397 9.58 -2.45 29.22
N PRO A 398 8.92 -1.92 30.25
CA PRO A 398 9.60 -1.22 31.35
C PRO A 398 10.64 -2.10 32.07
N ALA A 399 10.34 -3.39 32.28
CA ALA A 399 11.25 -4.33 32.93
C ALA A 399 12.60 -4.47 32.20
N ALA A 400 12.63 -4.34 30.87
CA ALA A 400 13.86 -4.38 30.09
C ALA A 400 14.80 -3.19 30.40
N TYR A 401 14.29 -2.15 31.06
CA TYR A 401 15.03 -0.96 31.46
C TYR A 401 15.29 -0.88 32.97
N GLY A 402 14.94 -1.93 33.74
CA GLY A 402 15.08 -1.98 35.19
C GLY A 402 14.00 -1.21 35.96
N ILE A 403 12.89 -0.85 35.31
CA ILE A 403 11.73 -0.23 35.95
C ILE A 403 10.84 -1.38 36.44
N GLY A 404 10.61 -1.49 37.75
CA GLY A 404 9.89 -2.62 38.37
C GLY A 404 8.38 -2.42 38.56
N GLU A 405 7.93 -1.16 38.59
CA GLU A 405 6.52 -0.80 38.70
C GLU A 405 6.20 0.39 37.80
N ILE A 406 4.99 0.41 37.26
CA ILE A 406 4.49 1.52 36.45
C ILE A 406 2.99 1.74 36.69
N ASP A 407 2.58 3.00 36.73
CA ASP A 407 1.16 3.33 36.69
C ASP A 407 0.65 3.22 35.25
N THR A 408 -0.19 2.21 35.01
CA THR A 408 -0.78 1.96 33.68
C THR A 408 -2.00 2.84 33.41
N ASN A 409 -2.35 3.75 34.33
CA ASN A 409 -3.60 4.52 34.43
C ASN A 409 -4.84 3.64 34.60
N ARG A 410 -5.07 2.70 33.68
CA ARG A 410 -6.26 1.84 33.65
C ARG A 410 -6.23 0.75 34.72
N PHE A 411 -5.08 0.16 34.98
CA PHE A 411 -4.91 -0.91 35.96
C PHE A 411 -4.14 -0.45 37.20
N GLY A 412 -3.88 0.85 37.33
CA GLY A 412 -3.12 1.44 38.42
C GLY A 412 -1.64 1.03 38.41
N CYS A 413 -0.97 1.22 39.56
CA CYS A 413 0.41 0.83 39.78
C CYS A 413 0.53 -0.70 39.74
N THR A 414 1.26 -1.20 38.75
CA THR A 414 1.35 -2.62 38.41
C THR A 414 2.82 -3.03 38.30
N SER A 415 3.15 -4.26 38.69
CA SER A 415 4.47 -4.82 38.42
C SER A 415 4.71 -4.91 36.91
N THR A 416 5.93 -4.62 36.50
CA THR A 416 6.32 -4.63 35.08
C THR A 416 6.80 -6.01 34.61
N ASP A 417 6.86 -7.00 35.50
CA ASP A 417 7.29 -8.35 35.14
C ASP A 417 6.26 -9.01 34.21
N GLY A 418 6.74 -9.51 33.08
CA GLY A 418 5.90 -9.98 31.97
C GLY A 418 4.96 -8.92 31.37
N LEU A 419 5.15 -7.63 31.67
CA LEU A 419 4.31 -6.52 31.18
C LEU A 419 4.88 -5.92 29.89
N GLY A 420 4.04 -5.87 28.86
CA GLY A 420 4.29 -5.13 27.63
C GLY A 420 3.27 -4.01 27.43
N ILE A 421 3.74 -2.88 26.87
CA ILE A 421 2.89 -1.73 26.56
C ILE A 421 3.04 -1.38 25.08
N ILE A 422 1.92 -1.21 24.39
CA ILE A 422 1.84 -0.60 23.06
C ILE A 422 1.23 0.77 23.24
N ASN A 423 2.03 1.82 23.11
CA ASN A 423 1.53 3.18 23.10
C ASN A 423 1.07 3.55 21.69
N ILE A 424 -0.25 3.64 21.49
CA ILE A 424 -0.84 4.19 20.27
C ILE A 424 -0.65 5.69 20.29
N ALA A 425 0.49 6.13 19.76
CA ALA A 425 0.93 7.52 19.79
C ALA A 425 0.27 8.35 18.66
N LYS A 426 -0.18 7.69 17.59
CA LYS A 426 -0.99 8.29 16.52
C LYS A 426 -2.10 7.34 16.10
N GLN A 427 -3.30 7.89 15.89
CA GLN A 427 -4.45 7.19 15.30
C GLN A 427 -5.29 8.23 14.55
N ARG A 428 -5.56 8.03 13.26
CA ARG A 428 -6.37 8.96 12.46
C ARG A 428 -7.88 8.88 12.76
N ASP A 429 -8.37 7.68 13.06
CA ASP A 429 -9.82 7.39 13.13
C ASP A 429 -10.32 7.04 14.54
N GLY A 430 -9.56 7.37 15.60
CA GLY A 430 -9.81 6.85 16.94
C GLY A 430 -8.91 7.46 18.02
N ALA A 431 -8.95 6.86 19.20
CA ALA A 431 -8.22 7.34 20.37
C ALA A 431 -6.75 6.90 20.37
N THR A 432 -5.90 7.75 20.96
CA THR A 432 -4.53 7.41 21.37
C THR A 432 -4.54 6.88 22.81
N GLY A 433 -3.48 6.18 23.19
CA GLY A 433 -3.35 5.67 24.56
C GLY A 433 -2.57 4.36 24.63
N TRP A 434 -2.49 3.82 25.85
CA TRP A 434 -1.76 2.59 26.11
C TRP A 434 -2.66 1.37 25.98
N ALA A 435 -2.19 0.38 25.23
CA ALA A 435 -2.69 -0.98 25.31
C ALA A 435 -1.67 -1.84 26.05
N VAL A 436 -2.11 -2.51 27.10
CA VAL A 436 -1.28 -3.33 27.97
C VAL A 436 -1.49 -4.80 27.61
N PHE A 437 -0.41 -5.57 27.61
CA PHE A 437 -0.44 -7.01 27.35
C PHE A 437 0.53 -7.76 28.25
N SER A 438 0.29 -9.06 28.45
CA SER A 438 1.20 -9.96 29.14
C SER A 438 2.07 -10.71 28.14
N HIS A 439 3.31 -11.00 28.51
CA HIS A 439 4.20 -11.84 27.71
C HIS A 439 5.04 -12.77 28.59
N ASN A 440 5.48 -13.90 28.04
CA ASN A 440 6.48 -14.75 28.68
C ASN A 440 7.90 -14.15 28.51
N PRO A 441 8.90 -14.57 29.30
CA PRO A 441 10.26 -14.00 29.24
C PRO A 441 10.90 -14.04 27.85
N SER A 442 10.66 -15.12 27.10
CA SER A 442 11.20 -15.32 25.74
C SER A 442 10.44 -14.55 24.65
N MET A 443 9.37 -13.81 24.99
CA MET A 443 8.52 -13.08 24.04
C MET A 443 7.93 -13.97 22.93
N THR A 444 7.75 -15.27 23.17
CA THR A 444 7.09 -16.16 22.22
C THR A 444 5.58 -16.19 22.41
N LYS A 445 5.10 -15.88 23.62
CA LYS A 445 3.67 -15.86 23.97
C LYS A 445 3.26 -14.48 24.42
N ILE A 446 2.15 -14.02 23.87
CA ILE A 446 1.51 -12.75 24.19
C ILE A 446 0.03 -13.03 24.45
N ARG A 447 -0.50 -12.45 25.53
CA ARG A 447 -1.89 -12.59 25.99
C ARG A 447 -2.40 -11.25 26.50
N ASP A 448 -3.71 -11.15 26.67
CA ASP A 448 -4.32 -10.01 27.37
C ASP A 448 -3.78 -9.88 28.79
N TRP A 449 -3.56 -8.63 29.21
CA TRP A 449 -3.21 -8.34 30.59
C TRP A 449 -4.42 -8.55 31.49
N VAL A 450 -4.28 -9.46 32.45
CA VAL A 450 -5.28 -9.69 33.49
C VAL A 450 -4.66 -9.29 34.83
N PRO A 451 -5.16 -8.25 35.50
CA PRO A 451 -4.73 -7.93 36.86
C PRO A 451 -5.11 -9.10 37.77
N LEU A 452 -4.14 -9.69 38.48
CA LEU A 452 -4.44 -10.67 39.53
C LEU A 452 -5.21 -9.98 40.66
N GLU A 453 -6.31 -10.59 41.12
CA GLU A 453 -7.09 -10.07 42.25
C GLU A 453 -6.22 -10.01 43.51
N SER A 454 -6.32 -8.88 44.21
CA SER A 454 -5.50 -8.49 45.35
C SER A 454 -5.68 -9.41 46.55
N ASN A 455 -4.83 -10.43 46.67
CA ASN A 455 -4.47 -11.04 47.95
C ASN A 455 -3.06 -10.59 48.36
N GLY A 456 -2.90 -9.28 48.58
CA GLY A 456 -1.70 -8.70 49.20
C GLY A 456 -0.39 -8.73 48.41
N ASP A 457 -0.30 -9.50 47.34
CA ASP A 457 0.85 -9.54 46.43
C ASP A 457 0.63 -8.63 45.21
N SER A 458 1.71 -7.98 44.77
CA SER A 458 1.74 -7.22 43.53
C SER A 458 1.32 -8.12 42.35
N PRO A 459 0.49 -7.61 41.41
CA PRO A 459 0.01 -8.41 40.29
C PRO A 459 1.18 -8.91 39.44
N LYS A 460 1.39 -10.23 39.42
CA LYS A 460 2.37 -10.96 38.61
C LYS A 460 1.80 -11.34 37.24
N SER A 461 2.71 -11.56 36.28
CA SER A 461 2.40 -12.08 34.95
C SER A 461 1.58 -13.39 35.02
N PRO A 462 0.63 -13.64 34.09
CA PRO A 462 -0.11 -14.89 33.96
C PRO A 462 0.72 -16.05 33.35
N PHE A 463 2.04 -15.90 33.28
CA PHE A 463 2.99 -16.86 32.70
C PHE A 463 3.98 -17.34 33.74
#